data_AF-A0A417YM57-F1
#
_entry.id   AF-A0A417YM57-F1
#
_cell.length_a   1.000
_cell.length_b   1.000
_cell.length_c   1.000
_cell.angle_alpha   90.00
_cell.angle_beta   90.00
_cell.angle_gamma   90.00
#
_symmetry.space_group_name_H-M   'P 1'
#
loop_
_entity.id
_entity.type
_entity.pdbx_description
1 polymer ?
#
loop_
_entity_poly.entity_id
_entity_poly.type
_entity_poly.pdbx_seq_one_letter_code
_entity_poly.pdbx_strand_id
1 'polypeptide(L)'
;MIGSIQKYKKKQGIRYRYTVDLNQDGVRKQKKKSGFLLSSRVITELKEHRRNQEGQKKAAGEMYQDQDLVVCTENGAVQDPGNLLRVTNRIIKQVVYVSFAFTI
;
A
#
# COMPACT_ATOMS: atom_id res chain seq x y z
N MET A 1 -13.55 -1.63 33.99
CA MET A 1 -13.12 -1.16 32.64
C MET A 1 -12.14 -0.03 32.84
N ILE A 2 -10.87 -0.23 32.48
CA ILE A 2 -9.84 0.81 32.61
C ILE A 2 -9.67 1.44 31.23
N GLY A 3 -10.21 2.64 31.04
CA GLY A 3 -9.97 3.43 29.84
C GLY A 3 -8.82 4.40 30.07
N SER A 4 -8.08 4.75 29.02
CA SER A 4 -7.11 5.84 29.07
C SER A 4 -7.77 7.12 28.57
N ILE A 5 -7.72 8.19 29.36
CA ILE A 5 -8.18 9.52 28.95
C ILE A 5 -6.95 10.35 28.62
N GLN A 6 -6.82 10.78 27.36
CA GLN A 6 -5.76 11.68 26.93
C GLN A 6 -6.32 13.07 26.66
N LYS A 7 -5.69 14.07 27.27
CA LYS A 7 -6.00 15.49 27.09
C LYS A 7 -5.01 16.10 26.11
N TYR A 8 -5.52 16.85 25.14
CA TYR A 8 -4.67 17.68 24.28
C TYR A 8 -5.30 19.06 24.05
N LYS A 9 -4.43 20.06 23.89
CA LYS A 9 -4.81 21.46 23.66
C LYS A 9 -4.78 21.76 22.15
N LYS A 10 -5.83 22.40 21.64
CA LYS A 10 -5.83 23.04 20.30
C LYS A 10 -6.12 24.54 20.45
N LYS A 11 -5.93 25.28 19.36
CA LYS A 11 -6.19 26.74 19.30
C LYS A 11 -7.63 27.14 19.71
N GLN A 12 -8.60 26.22 19.61
CA GLN A 12 -10.02 26.44 19.93
C GLN A 12 -10.47 25.84 21.28
N GLY A 13 -9.53 25.34 22.10
CA GLY A 13 -9.83 24.80 23.43
C GLY A 13 -9.24 23.42 23.72
N ILE A 14 -9.58 22.89 24.90
CA ILE A 14 -9.12 21.59 25.39
C ILE A 14 -10.09 20.51 24.89
N ARG A 15 -9.57 19.44 24.28
CA ARG A 15 -10.36 18.23 23.98
C ARG A 15 -9.81 17.03 24.73
N TYR A 16 -10.73 16.14 25.07
CA TYR A 16 -10.47 14.86 25.71
C TYR A 16 -10.74 13.75 24.69
N ARG A 17 -9.83 12.77 24.60
CA ARG A 17 -10.05 11.52 23.88
C ARG A 17 -10.17 10.39 24.91
N TYR A 18 -11.28 9.67 24.83
CA TYR A 18 -11.52 8.44 25.58
C TYR A 18 -11.31 7.25 24.65
N THR A 19 -10.53 6.29 25.11
CA THR A 19 -10.33 5.01 24.43
C THR A 19 -10.76 3.90 25.38
N VAL A 20 -11.62 2.99 24.91
CA VAL A 20 -12.05 1.80 25.65
C VAL A 20 -11.29 0.59 25.18
N ASP A 21 -10.85 -0.21 26.12
CA ASP A 21 -10.31 -1.54 25.84
C ASP A 21 -11.47 -2.52 25.61
N LEU A 22 -11.53 -3.09 24.40
CA LEU A 22 -12.34 -4.27 24.10
C LEU A 22 -11.47 -5.50 24.40
N ASN A 23 -11.46 -5.99 25.65
CA ASN A 23 -11.20 -7.39 26.09
C ASN A 23 -10.79 -7.47 27.59
N GLN A 24 -11.12 -8.58 28.25
CA GLN A 24 -11.07 -8.77 29.71
C GLN A 24 -9.69 -9.08 30.34
N ASP A 25 -8.65 -9.44 29.56
CA ASP A 25 -7.42 -10.06 30.13
C ASP A 25 -6.14 -9.18 30.16
N GLY A 26 -6.26 -7.84 30.03
CA GLY A 26 -5.19 -6.89 30.40
C GLY A 26 -3.86 -6.91 29.60
N VAL A 27 -3.63 -7.86 28.69
CA VAL A 27 -2.43 -7.88 27.83
C VAL A 27 -2.74 -7.30 26.46
N ARG A 28 -2.09 -6.17 26.11
CA ARG A 28 -2.09 -5.61 24.75
C ARG A 28 -1.42 -6.58 23.78
N LYS A 29 -2.20 -7.35 23.00
CA LYS A 29 -1.68 -8.06 21.83
C LYS A 29 -2.12 -7.35 20.54
N GLN A 30 -1.30 -6.43 20.05
CA GLN A 30 -1.36 -6.06 18.63
C GLN A 30 -0.78 -7.23 17.83
N LYS A 31 -1.61 -8.19 17.44
CA LYS A 31 -1.18 -9.27 16.53
C LYS A 31 -1.09 -8.72 15.11
N LYS A 32 0.13 -8.51 14.60
CA LYS A 32 0.36 -8.48 13.15
C LYS A 32 0.38 -9.93 12.66
N LYS A 33 -0.53 -10.30 11.76
CA LYS A 33 -0.38 -11.54 10.97
C LYS A 33 0.48 -11.22 9.75
N SER A 34 1.49 -12.04 9.49
CA SER A 34 2.42 -11.95 8.37
C SER A 34 2.57 -13.34 7.75
N GLY A 35 2.70 -13.40 6.41
CA GLY A 35 2.80 -14.64 5.64
C GLY A 35 1.55 -14.88 4.79
N PHE A 36 1.53 -14.27 3.61
CA PHE A 36 0.60 -14.69 2.55
C PHE A 36 1.33 -15.69 1.67
N LEU A 37 0.68 -16.81 1.37
CA LEU A 37 1.18 -17.75 0.36
C LEU A 37 0.98 -17.09 -1.00
N LEU A 38 2.08 -16.76 -1.66
CA LEU A 38 2.05 -16.31 -3.04
C LEU A 38 1.96 -17.52 -3.96
N SER A 39 1.12 -17.43 -4.99
CA SER A 39 1.10 -18.45 -6.04
C SER A 39 2.42 -18.42 -6.82
N SER A 40 2.79 -19.55 -7.42
CA SER A 40 3.97 -19.66 -8.28
C SER A 40 3.98 -18.60 -9.39
N ARG A 41 2.81 -18.34 -9.97
CA ARG A 41 2.61 -17.29 -10.98
C ARG A 41 2.97 -15.90 -10.45
N VAL A 42 2.51 -15.53 -9.25
CA VAL A 42 2.82 -14.21 -8.69
C VAL A 42 4.32 -14.09 -8.39
N ILE A 43 4.96 -15.17 -7.94
CA ILE A 43 6.41 -15.17 -7.69
C ILE A 43 7.21 -14.96 -8.98
N THR A 44 6.81 -15.59 -10.10
CA THR A 44 7.48 -15.39 -11.39
C THR A 44 7.34 -13.95 -11.88
N GLU A 45 6.14 -13.38 -11.80
CA GLU A 45 5.86 -12.00 -12.22
C GLU A 45 6.66 -10.99 -11.38
N LEU A 46 6.73 -11.18 -10.05
CA LEU A 46 7.52 -10.32 -9.17
C LEU A 46 9.03 -10.36 -9.47
N LYS A 47 9.55 -11.53 -9.87
CA LYS A 47 10.95 -11.67 -10.29
C LYS A 47 11.22 -10.94 -11.60
N GLU A 48 10.30 -11.05 -12.56
CA GLU A 48 10.41 -10.34 -13.84
C GLU A 48 10.33 -8.83 -13.64
N HIS A 49 9.36 -8.37 -12.85
CA HIS A 49 9.22 -6.96 -12.48
C HIS A 49 10.50 -6.39 -11.85
N ARG A 50 11.14 -7.15 -10.95
CA ARG A 50 12.44 -6.76 -10.36
C ARG A 50 13.54 -6.59 -11.42
N ARG A 51 13.62 -7.48 -12.41
CA ARG A 51 14.60 -7.35 -13.51
C ARG A 51 14.36 -6.09 -14.33
N ASN A 52 13.10 -5.76 -14.58
CA ASN A 52 12.73 -4.55 -15.30
C ASN A 52 13.12 -3.28 -14.53
N GLN A 53 12.89 -3.27 -13.21
CA GLN A 53 13.33 -2.18 -12.33
C GLN A 53 14.86 -2.01 -12.33
N GLU A 54 15.61 -3.11 -12.30
CA GLU A 54 17.07 -3.05 -12.40
C GLU A 54 17.53 -2.45 -13.74
N GLY A 55 16.80 -2.74 -14.83
CA GLY A 55 16.99 -2.09 -16.13
C GLY A 55 16.71 -0.59 -16.09
N GLN A 56 15.59 -0.18 -15.50
CA GLN A 56 15.21 1.24 -15.33
C GLN A 56 16.23 1.99 -14.47
N LYS A 57 16.68 1.38 -13.37
CA LYS A 57 17.72 1.94 -12.51
C LYS A 57 19.03 2.15 -13.26
N LYS A 58 19.45 1.18 -14.08
CA LYS A 58 20.65 1.32 -14.93
C LYS A 58 20.49 2.42 -15.96
N ALA A 59 19.31 2.54 -16.58
CA ALA A 59 19.03 3.55 -17.60
C ALA A 59 18.96 4.97 -17.02
N ALA A 60 18.35 5.14 -15.85
CA ALA A 60 18.20 6.43 -15.18
C ALA A 60 19.45 6.87 -14.39
N GLY A 61 20.36 5.94 -14.08
CA GLY A 61 21.64 6.22 -13.42
C GLY A 61 21.45 6.94 -12.08
N GLU A 62 22.13 8.07 -11.90
CA GLU A 62 22.07 8.88 -10.68
C GLU A 62 20.70 9.53 -10.42
N MET A 63 19.86 9.66 -11.46
CA MET A 63 18.51 10.24 -11.30
C MET A 63 17.52 9.25 -10.69
N TYR A 64 17.86 7.97 -10.60
CA TYR A 64 16.98 6.97 -10.02
C TYR A 64 16.98 7.06 -8.49
N GLN A 65 15.82 7.36 -7.91
CA GLN A 65 15.63 7.42 -6.46
C GLN A 65 15.46 6.01 -5.91
N ASP A 66 16.57 5.35 -5.55
CA ASP A 66 16.51 4.01 -4.98
C ASP A 66 16.04 4.04 -3.51
N GLN A 67 14.76 3.75 -3.32
CA GLN A 67 14.11 3.68 -2.01
C GLN A 67 13.70 2.24 -1.64
N ASP A 68 14.25 1.23 -2.34
CA ASP A 68 13.92 -0.19 -2.16
C ASP A 68 12.40 -0.49 -2.26
N LEU A 69 11.71 0.21 -3.18
CA LEU A 69 10.28 0.10 -3.40
C LEU A 69 9.94 -0.96 -4.45
N VAL A 70 9.01 -1.85 -4.11
CA VAL A 70 8.50 -2.87 -5.05
C VAL A 70 7.64 -2.23 -6.15
N VAL A 71 6.85 -1.20 -5.83
CA VAL A 71 6.03 -0.46 -6.80
C VAL A 71 6.42 1.01 -6.73
N CYS A 72 7.17 1.47 -7.73
CA CYS A 72 7.68 2.83 -7.85
C CYS A 72 7.33 3.44 -9.20
N THR A 73 7.60 4.73 -9.35
CA THR A 73 7.60 5.40 -10.65
C THR A 73 8.84 5.00 -11.46
N GLU A 74 8.88 5.36 -12.75
CA GLU A 74 10.02 5.07 -13.64
C GLU A 74 11.37 5.59 -13.12
N ASN A 75 11.33 6.63 -12.28
CA ASN A 75 12.51 7.24 -11.66
C ASN A 75 12.77 6.73 -10.24
N GLY A 76 12.10 5.65 -9.80
CA GLY A 76 12.27 5.06 -8.46
C GLY A 76 11.50 5.77 -7.33
N ALA A 77 10.90 6.93 -7.59
CA ALA A 77 10.14 7.66 -6.58
C ALA A 77 8.81 6.96 -6.20
N VAL A 78 8.31 7.29 -5.00
CA VAL A 78 7.03 6.79 -4.46
C VAL A 78 5.87 7.11 -5.42
N GLN A 79 5.01 6.13 -5.68
CA GLN A 79 3.75 6.41 -6.35
C GLN A 79 2.73 7.03 -5.39
N ASP A 80 2.12 8.14 -5.82
CA ASP A 80 0.96 8.68 -5.11
C ASP A 80 -0.21 7.66 -5.14
N PRO A 81 -0.87 7.40 -4.00
CA PRO A 81 -1.98 6.43 -3.93
C PRO A 81 -3.13 6.75 -4.90
N GLY A 82 -3.42 8.03 -5.15
CA GLY A 82 -4.44 8.46 -6.10
C GLY A 82 -4.08 8.10 -7.53
N ASN A 83 -2.80 8.22 -7.91
CA ASN A 83 -2.31 7.79 -9.21
C ASN A 83 -2.40 6.28 -9.38
N LEU A 84 -2.02 5.51 -8.36
CA LEU A 84 -2.18 4.05 -8.38
C LEU A 84 -3.64 3.66 -8.62
N LEU A 85 -4.57 4.24 -7.85
CA LEU A 85 -6.01 4.00 -8.01
C LEU A 85 -6.51 4.38 -9.40
N ARG A 86 -6.05 5.50 -9.97
CA ARG A 86 -6.42 5.92 -11.32
C ARG A 86 -5.96 4.92 -12.38
N VAL A 87 -4.71 4.46 -12.30
CA VAL A 87 -4.17 3.47 -13.25
C VAL A 87 -4.92 2.15 -13.11
N THR A 88 -5.10 1.66 -11.88
CA THR A 88 -5.84 0.41 -11.65
C THR A 88 -7.27 0.50 -12.17
N ASN A 89 -7.99 1.59 -11.89
CA ASN A 89 -9.35 1.79 -12.39
C ASN A 89 -9.41 1.91 -13.92
N ARG A 90 -8.41 2.52 -14.56
CA ARG A 90 -8.31 2.57 -16.02
C ARG A 90 -8.15 1.18 -16.62
N ILE A 91 -7.27 0.35 -16.06
CA ILE A 91 -7.05 -1.03 -16.51
C ILE A 91 -8.33 -1.85 -16.34
N ILE A 92 -8.98 -1.77 -15.17
CA ILE A 92 -10.25 -2.47 -14.92
C ILE A 92 -11.29 -2.08 -15.95
N LYS A 93 -11.47 -0.77 -16.23
CA LYS A 93 -12.41 -0.32 -17.26
C LYS A 93 -12.07 -0.94 -18.62
N GLN A 94 -10.81 -0.87 -19.06
CA GLN A 94 -10.40 -1.44 -20.35
C GLN A 94 -10.69 -2.93 -20.44
N VAL A 95 -10.36 -3.71 -19.40
CA VAL A 95 -10.64 -5.16 -19.36
C VAL A 95 -12.15 -5.43 -19.42
N VAL A 96 -12.95 -4.68 -18.66
CA VAL A 96 -14.41 -4.80 -18.69
C VAL A 96 -14.96 -4.48 -20.09
N TYR A 97 -14.51 -3.39 -20.72
CA TYR A 97 -14.92 -3.05 -22.09
C TYR A 97 -14.51 -4.10 -23.12
N VAL A 98 -13.32 -4.69 -22.99
CA VAL A 98 -12.84 -5.76 -23.87
C VAL A 98 -13.68 -7.03 -23.69
N SER A 99 -14.05 -7.41 -22.47
CA SER A 99 -14.95 -8.55 -22.24
C SER A 99 -16.34 -8.32 -22.85
N PHE A 100 -16.91 -7.12 -22.77
CA PHE A 100 -18.18 -6.81 -23.43
C PHE A 100 -18.05 -6.78 -24.97
N ALA A 101 -16.92 -6.33 -25.50
CA ALA A 101 -16.68 -6.26 -26.94
C ALA A 101 -16.43 -7.64 -27.59
N PHE A 102 -16.04 -8.66 -26.81
CA PHE A 102 -15.77 -10.02 -27.31
C PHE A 102 -16.96 -10.98 -27.13
N THR A 103 -18.07 -10.51 -26.54
CA THR A 103 -19.25 -11.34 -26.22
C THR A 103 -20.45 -11.07 -27.16
N ILE A 104 -20.22 -10.47 -28.33
CA ILE A 104 -21.22 -10.20 -29.37
C ILE A 104 -20.71 -10.80 -30.68
#